data_AF-A0A5C1QAA9-F1
#
_entry.id   AF-A0A5C1QAA9-F1
#
_cell.length_a   1.000
_cell.length_b   1.000
_cell.length_c   1.000
_cell.angle_alpha   90.00
_cell.angle_beta   90.00
_cell.angle_gamma   90.00
#
_symmetry.space_group_name_H-M   'P 1'
#
loop_
_entity.id
_entity.type
_entity.pdbx_description
1 polymer ?
#
loop_
_entity_poly.entity_id
_entity_poly.type
_entity_poly.pdbx_seq_one_letter_code
_entity_poly.pdbx_strand_id
1 'polypeptide(L)'
;MKKINNTVILLLTMLACTGTIIAKPANEEPVVEESSVEKTKEVVTQTLKEEPSLIDKLIDAKISAMDKPVPSPDFTIKNLNGEDVTLSDYKGQALLLNFWASWCGPCKMEMPSMERLEQIGKDKNFRVLAVNLAEPKETVEAFIDNNNYTFDVLLDSDNQIGLMYGARSIPTTYLVDKDGNIVGGKIGTHEWDDPKIVAILEELGK
;
A
#
# COMPACT_ATOMS: atom_id res chain seq x y z
N MET A 1 -1.42 -23.73 -48.47
CA MET A 1 -0.68 -22.92 -49.47
C MET A 1 -1.05 -23.39 -50.87
N LYS A 2 -1.88 -22.63 -51.60
CA LYS A 2 -2.15 -22.76 -53.04
C LYS A 2 -2.46 -21.35 -53.56
N LYS A 3 -1.67 -20.89 -54.54
CA LYS A 3 -1.86 -19.63 -55.28
C LYS A 3 -2.87 -19.86 -56.42
N ILE A 4 -3.55 -18.79 -56.86
CA ILE A 4 -3.53 -18.23 -58.24
C ILE A 4 -4.77 -17.33 -58.45
N ASN A 5 -4.50 -16.16 -59.03
CA ASN A 5 -5.38 -15.03 -59.37
C ASN A 5 -6.44 -15.36 -60.44
N ASN A 6 -7.51 -14.55 -60.52
CA ASN A 6 -8.15 -14.25 -61.81
C ASN A 6 -8.83 -12.86 -61.83
N THR A 7 -8.61 -12.19 -62.94
CA THR A 7 -8.98 -10.82 -63.34
C THR A 7 -10.22 -10.84 -64.23
N VAL A 8 -11.23 -9.96 -64.03
CA VAL A 8 -12.26 -9.55 -65.02
C VAL A 8 -12.81 -8.14 -64.62
N ILE A 9 -12.42 -7.02 -65.25
CA ILE A 9 -13.09 -6.25 -66.35
C ILE A 9 -14.53 -5.78 -65.97
N LEU A 10 -14.77 -4.53 -65.52
CA LEU A 10 -14.93 -3.22 -66.20
C LEU A 10 -16.23 -3.04 -67.04
N LEU A 11 -17.14 -2.16 -66.60
CA LEU A 11 -18.18 -1.44 -67.38
C LEU A 11 -18.79 -0.35 -66.47
N LEU A 12 -18.31 0.91 -66.44
CA LEU A 12 -18.53 2.05 -67.34
C LEU A 12 -20.00 2.36 -67.68
N THR A 13 -20.60 3.33 -66.97
CA THR A 13 -21.71 4.15 -67.47
C THR A 13 -21.38 5.62 -67.26
N MET A 14 -21.08 6.30 -68.37
CA MET A 14 -21.04 7.76 -68.46
C MET A 14 -22.47 8.30 -68.52
N LEU A 15 -22.75 9.36 -67.76
CA LEU A 15 -23.76 10.34 -68.13
C LEU A 15 -23.13 11.73 -67.98
N ALA A 16 -23.07 12.45 -69.08
CA ALA A 16 -22.47 13.77 -69.21
C ALA A 16 -23.55 14.86 -69.27
N CYS A 17 -23.08 16.11 -69.19
CA CYS A 17 -23.71 17.39 -69.54
C CYS A 17 -24.45 18.10 -68.37
N THR A 18 -24.29 19.40 -68.09
CA THR A 18 -23.64 20.53 -68.79
C THR A 18 -23.71 21.78 -67.90
N GLY A 19 -22.68 22.64 -67.94
CA GLY A 19 -22.71 24.11 -67.66
C GLY A 19 -22.96 24.54 -66.20
N THR A 20 -22.34 25.57 -65.62
CA THR A 20 -21.64 26.75 -66.14
C THR A 20 -20.71 27.27 -65.03
N ILE A 21 -19.48 27.65 -65.37
CA ILE A 21 -18.52 28.27 -64.44
C ILE A 21 -18.78 29.79 -64.45
N ILE A 22 -19.15 30.35 -63.30
CA ILE A 22 -19.09 31.79 -63.02
C ILE A 22 -18.13 31.97 -61.84
N ALA A 23 -17.14 32.85 -62.00
CA ALA A 23 -16.07 33.06 -61.04
C ALA A 23 -16.30 34.29 -60.13
N LYS A 24 -15.74 34.19 -58.90
CA LYS A 24 -15.09 35.22 -58.05
C LYS A 24 -15.93 35.86 -56.91
N PRO A 25 -15.36 36.31 -55.75
CA PRO A 25 -13.97 36.21 -55.23
C PRO A 25 -13.80 35.49 -53.86
N ALA A 26 -12.52 35.32 -53.50
CA ALA A 26 -11.99 34.86 -52.22
C ALA A 26 -12.60 35.56 -51.00
N ASN A 27 -12.93 34.74 -49.99
CA ASN A 27 -12.50 34.83 -48.59
C ASN A 27 -13.39 33.87 -47.78
N GLU A 28 -12.82 32.77 -47.30
CA GLU A 28 -13.10 32.08 -46.03
C GLU A 28 -12.57 30.64 -46.10
N GLU A 29 -11.50 30.41 -45.35
CA GLU A 29 -10.96 29.09 -45.01
C GLU A 29 -11.82 28.44 -43.90
N PRO A 30 -11.71 27.11 -43.71
CA PRO A 30 -12.77 26.29 -43.15
C PRO A 30 -12.82 26.35 -41.62
N VAL A 31 -14.04 26.50 -41.07
CA VAL A 31 -14.32 26.31 -39.64
C VAL A 31 -14.43 24.80 -39.38
N VAL A 32 -13.38 24.22 -38.83
CA VAL A 32 -13.39 22.89 -38.19
C VAL A 32 -13.58 23.13 -36.69
N GLU A 33 -14.68 22.62 -36.14
CA GLU A 33 -15.07 22.82 -34.74
C GLU A 33 -14.04 22.26 -33.75
N GLU A 34 -13.44 23.17 -32.98
CA GLU A 34 -12.35 22.97 -32.02
C GLU A 34 -12.83 22.46 -30.64
N SER A 35 -14.11 22.08 -30.48
CA SER A 35 -14.77 22.00 -29.16
C SER A 35 -14.62 20.69 -28.37
N SER A 36 -13.92 19.68 -28.91
CA SER A 36 -13.89 18.32 -28.30
C SER A 36 -12.55 17.87 -27.74
N VAL A 37 -11.46 18.63 -27.95
CA VAL A 37 -10.11 18.29 -27.47
C VAL A 37 -9.80 18.91 -26.09
N GLU A 38 -10.42 20.04 -25.76
CA GLU A 38 -10.20 20.72 -24.47
C GLU A 38 -10.86 20.00 -23.30
N LYS A 39 -12.04 19.42 -23.54
CA LYS A 39 -12.82 18.71 -22.52
C LYS A 39 -12.16 17.42 -22.02
N THR A 40 -11.32 16.78 -22.85
CA THR A 40 -10.54 15.60 -22.45
C THR A 40 -9.28 15.97 -21.68
N LYS A 41 -8.68 17.13 -21.94
CA LYS A 41 -7.51 17.62 -21.19
C LYS A 41 -7.90 18.06 -19.78
N GLU A 42 -9.04 18.69 -19.61
CA GLU A 42 -9.51 19.17 -18.31
C GLU A 42 -9.91 18.02 -17.37
N VAL A 43 -10.57 16.99 -17.91
CA VAL A 43 -10.93 15.77 -17.15
C VAL A 43 -9.68 14.97 -16.75
N VAL A 44 -8.67 14.86 -17.64
CA VAL A 44 -7.40 14.18 -17.33
C VAL A 44 -6.52 14.98 -16.35
N THR A 45 -6.62 16.32 -16.36
CA THR A 45 -5.82 17.17 -15.47
C THR A 45 -6.44 17.31 -14.07
N GLN A 46 -7.75 17.11 -13.90
CA GLN A 46 -8.41 17.14 -12.60
C GLN A 46 -8.15 15.87 -11.76
N THR A 47 -7.92 14.71 -12.37
CA THR A 47 -7.58 13.46 -11.66
C THR A 47 -6.18 13.47 -11.03
N LEU A 48 -5.35 14.50 -11.29
CA LEU A 48 -3.97 14.62 -10.80
C LEU A 48 -3.79 15.57 -9.60
N LYS A 49 -4.89 16.02 -8.96
CA LYS A 49 -4.84 17.04 -7.89
C LYS A 49 -5.33 16.60 -6.52
N GLU A 50 -5.93 15.42 -6.39
CA GLU A 50 -6.33 14.91 -5.09
C GLU A 50 -5.22 13.99 -4.58
N GLU A 51 -4.63 14.36 -3.44
CA GLU A 51 -3.73 13.46 -2.71
C GLU A 51 -4.49 12.15 -2.46
N PRO A 52 -3.90 10.98 -2.77
CA PRO A 52 -4.60 9.72 -2.62
C PRO A 52 -5.04 9.53 -1.17
N SER A 53 -6.25 9.00 -0.98
CA SER A 53 -6.75 8.75 0.36
C SER A 53 -5.86 7.73 1.09
N LEU A 54 -5.91 7.70 2.42
CA LEU A 54 -5.20 6.68 3.21
C LEU A 54 -5.54 5.26 2.74
N ILE A 55 -6.81 5.00 2.41
CA ILE A 55 -7.26 3.70 1.90
C ILE A 55 -6.58 3.38 0.56
N ASP A 56 -6.50 4.33 -0.37
CA ASP A 56 -5.83 4.13 -1.66
C ASP A 56 -4.34 3.83 -1.47
N LYS A 57 -3.67 4.55 -0.56
CA LYS A 57 -2.26 4.33 -0.19
C LYS A 57 -2.05 2.94 0.38
N LEU A 58 -2.91 2.50 1.31
CA LEU A 58 -2.84 1.17 1.92
C LEU A 58 -3.03 0.07 0.87
N ILE A 59 -4.00 0.21 -0.03
CA ILE A 59 -4.27 -0.76 -1.10
C ILE A 59 -3.09 -0.85 -2.07
N ASP A 60 -2.53 0.29 -2.48
CA ASP A 60 -1.33 0.34 -3.34
C ASP A 60 -0.10 -0.30 -2.66
N ALA A 61 0.01 -0.16 -1.33
CA ALA A 61 1.00 -0.84 -0.51
C ALA A 61 0.67 -2.32 -0.24
N LYS A 62 -0.44 -2.86 -0.77
CA LYS A 62 -0.91 -4.25 -0.54
C LYS A 62 -1.22 -4.56 0.93
N ILE A 63 -1.68 -3.56 1.67
CA ILE A 63 -2.17 -3.65 3.04
C ILE A 63 -3.71 -3.63 2.98
N SER A 64 -4.36 -4.54 3.70
CA SER A 64 -5.82 -4.53 3.82
C SER A 64 -6.23 -3.33 4.65
N ALA A 65 -6.98 -2.40 4.06
CA ALA A 65 -7.48 -1.22 4.75
C ALA A 65 -8.73 -1.53 5.58
N MET A 66 -8.90 -0.81 6.69
CA MET A 66 -10.17 -0.74 7.41
C MET A 66 -11.05 0.34 6.78
N ASP A 67 -12.37 0.10 6.66
CA ASP A 67 -13.32 1.12 6.17
C ASP A 67 -13.33 2.38 7.05
N LYS A 68 -13.01 2.21 8.34
CA LYS A 68 -12.82 3.26 9.33
C LYS A 68 -11.81 2.79 10.39
N PRO A 69 -11.09 3.70 11.06
CA PRO A 69 -10.21 3.34 12.16
C PRO A 69 -10.97 2.58 13.27
N VAL A 70 -10.36 1.53 13.80
CA VAL A 70 -10.92 0.71 14.87
C VAL A 70 -10.00 0.76 16.09
N PRO A 71 -10.50 1.08 17.30
CA PRO A 71 -9.67 1.10 18.50
C PRO A 71 -8.92 -0.22 18.71
N SER A 72 -7.61 -0.14 18.92
CA SER A 72 -6.78 -1.31 19.20
C SER A 72 -7.06 -1.84 20.62
N PRO A 73 -7.25 -3.16 20.83
CA PRO A 73 -7.38 -3.72 22.17
C PRO A 73 -6.14 -3.42 23.04
N ASP A 74 -6.33 -2.74 24.16
CA ASP A 74 -5.21 -2.42 25.07
C ASP A 74 -4.77 -3.66 25.86
N PHE A 75 -3.48 -3.74 26.18
CA PHE A 75 -2.89 -4.82 26.97
C PHE A 75 -1.62 -4.36 27.67
N THR A 76 -1.25 -5.05 28.73
CA THR A 76 0.03 -4.89 29.43
C THR A 76 0.76 -6.22 29.45
N ILE A 77 2.02 -6.24 28.99
CA ILE A 77 2.81 -7.48 28.90
C ILE A 77 4.30 -7.21 29.10
N LYS A 78 5.05 -8.28 29.37
CA LYS A 78 6.50 -8.20 29.57
C LYS A 78 7.24 -8.01 28.24
N ASN A 79 8.24 -7.12 28.25
CA ASN A 79 9.27 -7.06 27.21
C ASN A 79 10.45 -8.00 27.52
N LEU A 80 11.48 -8.01 26.66
CA LEU A 80 12.71 -8.78 26.88
C LEU A 80 13.50 -8.35 28.14
N ASN A 81 13.37 -7.10 28.60
CA ASN A 81 14.02 -6.64 29.83
C ASN A 81 13.24 -7.06 31.10
N GLY A 82 12.06 -7.67 30.97
CA GLY A 82 11.18 -8.02 32.09
C GLY A 82 10.34 -6.85 32.62
N GLU A 83 10.31 -5.74 31.89
CA GLU A 83 9.50 -4.57 32.20
C GLU A 83 8.07 -4.76 31.68
N ASP A 84 7.09 -4.25 32.42
CA ASP A 84 5.71 -4.18 31.93
C ASP A 84 5.60 -3.05 30.91
N VAL A 85 5.06 -3.35 29.74
CA VAL A 85 4.80 -2.41 28.66
C VAL A 85 3.31 -2.44 28.36
N THR A 86 2.67 -1.28 28.35
CA THR A 86 1.25 -1.16 27.97
C THR A 86 1.15 -0.58 26.56
N LEU A 87 0.28 -1.12 25.71
CA LEU A 87 0.14 -0.62 24.33
C LEU A 87 -0.24 0.87 24.31
N SER A 88 -1.09 1.31 25.24
CA SER A 88 -1.48 2.72 25.36
C SER A 88 -0.34 3.68 25.74
N ASP A 89 0.82 3.18 26.19
CA ASP A 89 2.02 4.01 26.44
C ASP A 89 2.63 4.55 25.14
N TYR A 90 2.31 3.95 23.99
CA TYR A 90 2.76 4.39 22.66
C TYR A 90 1.84 5.43 22.00
N LYS A 91 0.77 5.86 22.68
CA LYS A 91 -0.11 6.91 22.14
C LYS A 91 0.70 8.17 21.83
N GLY A 92 0.37 8.77 20.70
CA GLY A 92 1.13 9.85 20.09
C GLY A 92 2.11 9.37 19.03
N GLN A 93 2.32 8.06 18.85
CA GLN A 93 3.17 7.48 17.80
C GLN A 93 2.38 6.47 16.96
N ALA A 94 2.66 6.37 15.66
CA ALA A 94 2.15 5.25 14.87
C ALA A 94 2.93 3.96 15.16
N LEU A 95 2.28 2.81 15.06
CA LEU A 95 2.90 1.51 15.30
C LEU A 95 2.76 0.58 14.11
N LEU A 96 3.86 -0.10 13.81
CA LEU A 96 3.84 -1.40 13.15
C LEU A 96 3.72 -2.49 14.22
N LEU A 97 2.50 -2.94 14.51
CA LEU A 97 2.24 -3.98 15.51
C LEU A 97 2.27 -5.36 14.85
N ASN A 98 3.35 -6.11 15.05
CA ASN A 98 3.61 -7.40 14.39
C ASN A 98 3.50 -8.58 15.35
N PHE A 99 2.88 -9.67 14.92
CA PHE A 99 2.75 -10.93 15.66
C PHE A 99 3.56 -12.02 14.97
N TRP A 100 4.50 -12.64 15.68
CA TRP A 100 5.52 -13.52 15.08
C TRP A 100 6.00 -14.64 16.02
N ALA A 101 6.86 -15.52 15.49
CA ALA A 101 7.62 -16.51 16.24
C ALA A 101 8.96 -16.84 15.55
N SER A 102 9.97 -17.25 16.30
CA SER A 102 11.34 -17.51 15.81
C SER A 102 11.43 -18.73 14.87
N TRP A 103 10.52 -19.69 15.04
CA TRP A 103 10.41 -20.86 14.18
C TRP A 103 9.65 -20.58 12.88
N CYS A 104 8.93 -19.46 12.78
CA CYS A 104 8.15 -19.08 11.59
C CYS A 104 9.07 -18.58 10.46
N GLY A 105 9.18 -19.37 9.39
CA GLY A 105 9.96 -19.01 8.20
C GLY A 105 9.57 -17.65 7.59
N PRO A 106 8.27 -17.44 7.26
CA PRO A 106 7.75 -16.16 6.75
C PRO A 106 8.06 -14.95 7.63
N CYS A 107 8.00 -15.11 8.95
CA CYS A 107 8.30 -14.06 9.92
C CYS A 107 9.78 -13.66 9.85
N LYS A 108 10.69 -14.65 9.84
CA LYS A 108 12.13 -14.41 9.70
C LYS A 108 12.49 -13.68 8.40
N MET A 109 11.73 -13.89 7.32
CA MET A 109 11.99 -13.23 6.04
C MET A 109 11.69 -11.72 6.06
N GLU A 110 10.71 -11.27 6.84
CA GLU A 110 10.35 -9.83 6.90
C GLU A 110 11.14 -9.04 7.94
N MET A 111 11.67 -9.70 8.99
CA MET A 111 12.36 -9.01 10.10
C MET A 111 13.54 -8.13 9.68
N PRO A 112 14.37 -8.47 8.67
CA PRO A 112 15.38 -7.55 8.17
C PRO A 112 14.83 -6.23 7.62
N SER A 113 13.63 -6.25 7.02
CA SER A 113 12.95 -5.02 6.55
C SER A 113 12.34 -4.24 7.72
N MET A 114 11.79 -4.94 8.73
CA MET A 114 11.31 -4.34 9.96
C MET A 114 12.43 -3.63 10.73
N GLU A 115 13.62 -4.22 10.76
CA GLU A 115 14.79 -3.60 11.39
C GLU A 115 15.18 -2.30 10.69
N ARG A 116 15.22 -2.29 9.36
CA ARG A 116 15.49 -1.07 8.59
C ARG A 116 14.40 -0.03 8.80
N LEU A 117 13.14 -0.45 8.87
CA LEU A 117 12.02 0.42 9.20
C LEU A 117 12.17 1.04 10.60
N GLU A 118 12.56 0.27 11.61
CA GLU A 118 12.82 0.78 12.96
C GLU A 118 13.96 1.80 12.95
N GLN A 119 15.06 1.55 12.22
CA GLN A 119 16.14 2.54 12.09
C GLN A 119 15.64 3.84 11.44
N ILE A 120 14.78 3.77 10.42
CA ILE A 120 14.16 4.94 9.80
C ILE A 120 13.23 5.65 10.79
N GLY A 121 12.54 4.90 11.65
CA GLY A 121 11.57 5.38 12.63
C GLY A 121 12.18 6.14 13.82
N LYS A 122 13.46 5.93 14.14
CA LYS A 122 14.13 6.54 15.31
C LYS A 122 14.03 8.07 15.38
N ASP A 123 14.06 8.74 14.23
CA ASP A 123 13.95 10.20 14.12
C ASP A 123 12.54 10.65 13.70
N LYS A 124 11.56 9.74 13.74
CA LYS A 124 10.19 9.93 13.25
C LYS A 124 9.19 9.51 14.33
N ASN A 125 7.92 9.82 14.09
CA ASN A 125 6.86 9.55 15.05
C ASN A 125 6.16 8.20 14.83
N PHE A 126 6.95 7.16 14.56
CA PHE A 126 6.45 5.79 14.47
C PHE A 126 7.49 4.78 14.97
N ARG A 127 7.04 3.61 15.42
CA ARG A 127 7.89 2.52 15.96
C ARG A 127 7.45 1.15 15.46
N VAL A 128 8.36 0.18 15.51
CA VAL A 128 8.04 -1.24 15.32
C VAL A 128 7.87 -1.91 16.69
N LEU A 129 6.73 -2.58 16.88
CA LEU A 129 6.41 -3.33 18.10
C LEU A 129 6.08 -4.78 17.74
N ALA A 130 6.98 -5.70 18.11
CA ALA A 130 6.92 -7.10 17.68
C ALA A 130 6.54 -8.01 18.87
N VAL A 131 5.32 -8.52 18.86
CA VAL A 131 4.77 -9.45 19.85
C VAL A 131 5.11 -10.89 19.46
N ASN A 132 6.01 -11.52 20.23
CA ASN A 132 6.36 -12.91 20.06
C ASN A 132 5.30 -13.82 20.71
N LEU A 133 4.89 -14.89 20.02
CA LEU A 133 3.82 -15.79 20.46
C LEU A 133 4.35 -17.10 21.03
N ALA A 134 4.03 -17.37 22.30
CA ALA A 134 4.19 -18.67 22.97
C ALA A 134 5.59 -19.29 22.93
N GLU A 135 6.65 -18.48 23.00
CA GLU A 135 8.02 -18.96 23.14
C GLU A 135 8.64 -18.57 24.50
N PRO A 136 9.55 -19.40 25.06
CA PRO A 136 10.34 -19.02 26.22
C PRO A 136 11.18 -17.77 25.93
N LYS A 137 11.30 -16.88 26.92
CA LYS A 137 12.09 -15.64 26.81
C LYS A 137 13.48 -15.90 26.23
N GLU A 138 14.17 -16.92 26.70
CA GLU A 138 15.57 -17.21 26.33
C GLU A 138 15.70 -17.56 24.85
N THR A 139 14.69 -18.21 24.26
CA THR A 139 14.64 -18.51 22.82
C THR A 139 14.49 -17.22 22.01
N VAL A 140 13.60 -16.32 22.46
CA VAL A 140 13.32 -15.06 21.78
C VAL A 140 14.53 -14.13 21.88
N GLU A 141 15.09 -13.95 23.08
CA GLU A 141 16.27 -13.13 23.35
C GLU A 141 17.46 -13.58 22.49
N ALA A 142 17.78 -14.88 22.50
CA ALA A 142 18.85 -15.42 21.66
C ALA A 142 18.59 -15.21 20.17
N PHE A 143 17.34 -15.30 19.70
CA PHE A 143 17.01 -15.03 18.31
C PHE A 143 17.23 -13.56 17.94
N ILE A 144 16.77 -12.63 18.78
CA ILE A 144 16.91 -11.19 18.55
C ILE A 144 18.38 -10.78 18.55
N ASP A 145 19.15 -11.24 19.54
CA ASP A 145 20.58 -10.96 19.68
C ASP A 145 21.40 -11.48 18.50
N ASN A 146 21.17 -12.74 18.09
CA ASN A 146 21.93 -13.35 16.99
C ASN A 146 21.70 -12.66 15.64
N ASN A 147 20.58 -11.96 15.48
CA ASN A 147 20.24 -11.24 14.26
C ASN A 147 20.47 -9.72 14.37
N ASN A 148 20.87 -9.22 15.55
CA ASN A 148 21.06 -7.80 15.85
C ASN A 148 19.80 -6.94 15.59
N TYR A 149 18.62 -7.46 15.94
CA TYR A 149 17.39 -6.68 15.86
C TYR A 149 17.25 -5.73 17.05
N THR A 150 16.71 -4.54 16.82
CA THR A 150 16.65 -3.45 17.81
C THR A 150 15.25 -2.88 18.02
N PHE A 151 14.24 -3.34 17.27
CA PHE A 151 12.84 -2.99 17.53
C PHE A 151 12.33 -3.59 18.85
N ASP A 152 11.27 -2.99 19.39
CA ASP A 152 10.71 -3.38 20.68
C ASP A 152 10.04 -4.76 20.59
N VAL A 153 10.44 -5.70 21.47
CA VAL A 153 9.92 -7.07 21.48
C VAL A 153 9.17 -7.35 22.77
N LEU A 154 7.94 -7.84 22.61
CA LEU A 154 7.02 -8.22 23.69
C LEU A 154 6.82 -9.74 23.72
N LEU A 155 6.60 -10.29 24.92
CA LEU A 155 6.54 -11.74 25.16
C LEU A 155 5.12 -12.20 25.52
N ASP A 156 4.35 -12.64 24.52
CA ASP A 156 3.02 -13.25 24.69
C ASP A 156 3.12 -14.76 24.96
N SER A 157 3.71 -15.09 26.10
CA SER A 157 4.07 -16.45 26.50
C SER A 157 2.89 -17.43 26.57
N ASP A 158 1.67 -16.94 26.79
CA ASP A 158 0.45 -17.76 26.84
C ASP A 158 -0.49 -17.53 25.63
N ASN A 159 -0.03 -16.75 24.65
CA ASN A 159 -0.72 -16.44 23.41
C ASN A 159 -2.08 -15.72 23.59
N GLN A 160 -2.33 -15.09 24.74
CA GLN A 160 -3.60 -14.40 24.99
C GLN A 160 -3.74 -13.15 24.13
N ILE A 161 -2.65 -12.40 23.90
CA ILE A 161 -2.68 -11.17 23.10
C ILE A 161 -2.83 -11.50 21.61
N GLY A 162 -2.11 -12.49 21.10
CA GLY A 162 -2.28 -13.00 19.74
C GLY A 162 -3.72 -13.45 19.47
N LEU A 163 -4.36 -14.14 20.43
CA LEU A 163 -5.77 -14.50 20.33
C LEU A 163 -6.71 -13.28 20.37
N MET A 164 -6.44 -12.31 21.24
CA MET A 164 -7.22 -11.06 21.36
C MET A 164 -7.21 -10.26 20.07
N TYR A 165 -6.06 -10.20 19.39
CA TYR A 165 -5.91 -9.54 18.09
C TYR A 165 -6.38 -10.39 16.90
N GLY A 166 -6.69 -11.67 17.11
CA GLY A 166 -7.08 -12.57 16.04
C GLY A 166 -5.92 -13.02 15.14
N ALA A 167 -4.67 -12.95 15.62
CA ALA A 167 -3.46 -13.38 14.93
C ALA A 167 -3.34 -14.92 14.85
N ARG A 168 -4.31 -15.57 14.20
CA ARG A 168 -4.37 -17.04 14.03
C ARG A 168 -3.36 -17.59 13.03
N SER A 169 -2.69 -16.72 12.29
CA SER A 169 -1.63 -17.05 11.34
C SER A 169 -0.53 -16.02 11.48
N ILE A 170 0.72 -16.44 11.33
CA ILE A 170 1.87 -15.54 11.47
C ILE A 170 2.72 -15.52 10.19
N PRO A 171 3.29 -14.36 9.82
CA PRO A 171 3.12 -13.08 10.52
C PRO A 171 1.71 -12.48 10.28
N THR A 172 1.19 -11.80 11.30
CA THR A 172 0.04 -10.90 11.17
C THR A 172 0.49 -9.54 11.69
N THR A 173 0.26 -8.49 10.92
CA THR A 173 0.69 -7.13 11.28
C THR A 173 -0.46 -6.15 11.18
N TYR A 174 -0.54 -5.20 12.09
CA TYR A 174 -1.49 -4.09 12.08
C TYR A 174 -0.74 -2.77 12.02
N LEU A 175 -1.31 -1.82 11.28
CA LEU A 175 -0.89 -0.42 11.30
C LEU A 175 -1.81 0.31 12.28
N VAL A 176 -1.22 0.84 13.34
CA VAL A 176 -1.93 1.59 14.39
C VAL A 176 -1.55 3.06 14.26
N ASP A 177 -2.55 3.95 14.25
CA ASP A 177 -2.32 5.39 14.25
C ASP A 177 -1.91 5.93 15.63
N LYS A 178 -1.49 7.19 15.68
CA LYS A 178 -1.09 7.87 16.92
C LYS A 178 -2.18 7.92 18.00
N ASP A 179 -3.45 7.76 17.63
CA ASP A 179 -4.57 7.80 18.57
C ASP A 179 -4.88 6.40 19.14
N GLY A 180 -4.17 5.37 18.66
CA GLY A 180 -4.31 3.99 19.09
C GLY A 180 -5.36 3.20 18.30
N ASN A 181 -5.67 3.59 17.07
CA ASN A 181 -6.61 2.87 16.22
C ASN A 181 -5.91 2.09 15.10
N ILE A 182 -6.38 0.87 14.86
CA ILE A 182 -6.00 0.06 13.71
C ILE A 182 -6.64 0.67 12.45
N VAL A 183 -5.82 1.03 11.48
CA VAL A 183 -6.26 1.57 10.17
C VAL A 183 -6.12 0.56 9.03
N GLY A 184 -5.32 -0.48 9.23
CA GLY A 184 -5.12 -1.56 8.26
C GLY A 184 -4.30 -2.70 8.83
N GLY A 185 -4.20 -3.79 8.07
CA GLY A 185 -3.41 -4.95 8.48
C GLY A 185 -2.99 -5.85 7.31
N LYS A 186 -2.05 -6.74 7.60
CA LYS A 186 -1.42 -7.64 6.63
C LYS A 186 -1.18 -9.00 7.26
N ILE A 187 -1.66 -10.05 6.60
CA ILE A 187 -1.31 -11.44 6.93
C ILE A 187 -0.25 -11.92 5.92
N GLY A 188 0.79 -12.58 6.42
CA GLY A 188 1.92 -13.09 5.65
C GLY A 188 3.00 -12.04 5.38
N THR A 189 4.19 -12.51 5.01
CA THR A 189 5.41 -11.69 4.82
C THR A 189 5.17 -10.43 4.00
N HIS A 190 5.84 -9.35 4.39
CA HIS A 190 5.86 -8.09 3.65
C HIS A 190 7.24 -7.40 3.75
N GLU A 191 7.51 -6.46 2.84
CA GLU A 191 8.72 -5.64 2.84
C GLU A 191 8.39 -4.31 3.50
N TRP A 192 8.74 -4.14 4.77
CA TRP A 192 8.22 -3.05 5.61
C TRP A 192 8.95 -1.72 5.47
N ASP A 193 10.15 -1.69 4.89
CA ASP A 193 10.90 -0.47 4.59
C ASP A 193 10.62 0.10 3.19
N ASP A 194 9.56 -0.39 2.50
CA ASP A 194 9.08 0.23 1.27
C ASP A 194 8.75 1.71 1.51
N PRO A 195 9.26 2.66 0.69
CA PRO A 195 9.00 4.08 0.86
C PRO A 195 7.52 4.45 0.99
N LYS A 196 6.61 3.69 0.35
CA LYS A 196 5.16 3.89 0.47
C LYS A 196 4.68 3.63 1.89
N ILE A 197 5.17 2.56 2.52
CA ILE A 197 4.82 2.17 3.89
C ILE A 197 5.41 3.17 4.88
N VAL A 198 6.66 3.58 4.68
CA VAL A 198 7.30 4.63 5.50
C VAL A 198 6.48 5.92 5.47
N ALA A 199 6.04 6.36 4.28
CA ALA A 199 5.20 7.55 4.15
C ALA A 199 3.85 7.40 4.84
N ILE A 200 3.21 6.22 4.76
CA ILE A 200 1.97 5.92 5.48
C ILE A 200 2.19 6.02 6.98
N LEU A 201 3.22 5.37 7.54
CA LEU A 201 3.48 5.40 8.98
C LEU A 201 3.82 6.81 9.49
N GLU A 202 4.53 7.62 8.70
CA GLU A 202 4.74 9.03 9.02
C GLU A 202 3.45 9.84 9.03
N GLU A 203 2.52 9.59 8.10
CA GLU A 203 1.21 10.24 8.08
C GLU A 203 0.37 9.84 9.30
N LEU A 204 0.39 8.56 9.68
CA LEU A 204 -0.32 8.04 10.85
C LEU A 204 0.26 8.55 12.18
N GLY A 205 1.53 8.96 12.18
CA GLY A 205 2.22 9.52 13.33
C GLY A 205 2.04 11.04 13.49
N LYS A 206 1.35 11.73 12.57
CA LYS A 206 1.08 13.18 12.66
C LYS A 206 -0.25 13.44 13.35
#